data_AF-A0A964HCL9-F1
#
_entry.id   AF-A0A964HCL9-F1
#
_cell.length_a   1.000
_cell.length_b   1.000
_cell.length_c   1.000
_cell.angle_alpha   90.00
_cell.angle_beta   90.00
_cell.angle_gamma   90.00
#
_symmetry.space_group_name_H-M   'P 1'
#
loop_
_entity.id
_entity.type
_entity.pdbx_description
1 polymer ?
#
loop_
_entity_poly.entity_id
_entity_poly.type
_entity_poly.pdbx_seq_one_letter_code
_entity_poly.pdbx_strand_id
1 'polypeptide(L)'
;MNHAEILSLFVASKIDHREFMQHPILRGEFIYATNGHVAVRVPASNGIASTVCDDKIKDMQSLFDKARSDVFLPTFPELPEANKCAVCNGSGIVYPCPSCDGEGEFEYKWHDYECKECGGYGQVDDGDEDQKETCEYCAGSGHAQQPVKVKDFIFDRRYLSKIKDLPGVRFAVQQGFPTEGAIPPGYFVFDGGGEGLLMPMRK
;
A
#
# COMPACT_ATOMS: atom_id res chain seq x y z
N MET A 1 15.07 7.18 9.85
CA MET A 1 13.91 6.30 10.05
C MET A 1 14.41 4.97 10.58
N ASN A 2 13.86 4.47 11.68
CA ASN A 2 14.21 3.15 12.21
C ASN A 2 13.34 2.06 11.55
N HIS A 3 13.69 0.78 11.74
CA HIS A 3 12.97 -0.34 11.13
C HIS A 3 11.48 -0.41 11.52
N ALA A 4 11.11 -0.10 12.77
CA ALA A 4 9.71 -0.11 13.21
C ALA A 4 8.88 0.97 12.50
N GLU A 5 9.44 2.17 12.34
CA GLU A 5 8.84 3.27 11.56
C GLU A 5 8.70 2.89 10.09
N ILE A 6 9.70 2.23 9.49
CA ILE A 6 9.62 1.78 8.10
C ILE A 6 8.50 0.76 7.93
N LEU A 7 8.47 -0.29 8.76
CA LEU A 7 7.50 -1.38 8.65
C LEU A 7 6.05 -0.87 8.78
N SER A 8 5.79 0.08 9.68
CA SER A 8 4.43 0.62 9.87
C SER A 8 3.89 1.39 8.66
N LEU A 9 4.73 1.85 7.75
CA LEU A 9 4.30 2.51 6.50
C LEU A 9 3.67 1.53 5.50
N PHE A 10 3.94 0.23 5.66
CA PHE A 10 3.65 -0.82 4.67
C PHE A 10 2.70 -1.91 5.17
N VAL A 11 2.23 -1.85 6.41
CA VAL A 11 1.13 -2.71 6.88
C VAL A 11 -0.21 -2.32 6.23
N ALA A 12 -1.16 -3.25 6.23
CA ALA A 12 -2.53 -2.95 5.83
C ALA A 12 -3.19 -1.97 6.81
N SER A 13 -4.16 -1.19 6.32
CA SER A 13 -4.98 -0.31 7.16
C SER A 13 -5.89 -1.13 8.09
N LYS A 14 -6.38 -0.51 9.17
CA LYS A 14 -7.23 -1.17 10.18
C LYS A 14 -8.56 -1.73 9.63
N ILE A 15 -9.01 -1.18 8.52
CA ILE A 15 -10.22 -1.56 7.79
C ILE A 15 -10.00 -2.82 6.91
N ASP A 16 -8.76 -3.21 6.67
CA ASP A 16 -8.47 -4.40 5.86
C ASP A 16 -8.84 -5.65 6.66
N HIS A 17 -9.79 -6.44 6.16
CA HIS A 17 -10.25 -7.69 6.78
C HIS A 17 -9.13 -8.71 7.06
N ARG A 18 -7.96 -8.57 6.41
CA ARG A 18 -6.77 -9.39 6.68
C ARG A 18 -6.02 -8.81 7.88
N GLU A 19 -6.59 -8.94 9.08
CA GLU A 19 -6.04 -8.41 10.33
C GLU A 19 -4.55 -8.76 10.54
N PHE A 20 -4.13 -9.95 10.10
CA PHE A 20 -2.74 -10.38 10.19
C PHE A 20 -1.76 -9.49 9.40
N MET A 21 -2.21 -8.76 8.38
CA MET A 21 -1.40 -7.80 7.61
C MET A 21 -1.34 -6.41 8.25
N GLN A 22 -2.12 -6.14 9.29
CA GLN A 22 -2.17 -4.83 9.97
C GLN A 22 -1.01 -4.62 10.95
N HIS A 23 -0.18 -5.64 11.16
CA HIS A 23 0.98 -5.61 12.04
C HIS A 23 2.22 -6.19 11.36
N PRO A 24 3.43 -5.76 11.73
CA PRO A 24 4.64 -6.44 11.31
C PRO A 24 4.67 -7.89 11.78
N ILE A 25 5.32 -8.76 11.02
CA ILE A 25 5.24 -10.20 11.17
C ILE A 25 6.64 -10.79 11.25
N LEU A 26 6.96 -11.44 12.37
CA LEU A 26 8.22 -12.15 12.55
C LEU A 26 8.15 -13.51 11.86
N ARG A 27 9.10 -13.80 10.96
CA ARG A 27 9.24 -15.11 10.32
C ARG A 27 10.69 -15.40 9.95
N GLY A 28 11.26 -16.42 10.58
CA GLY A 28 12.66 -16.77 10.40
C GLY A 28 13.58 -15.63 10.86
N GLU A 29 14.54 -15.26 10.03
CA GLU A 29 15.52 -14.21 10.33
C GLU A 29 15.03 -12.78 9.98
N PHE A 30 13.76 -12.62 9.60
CA PHE A 30 13.23 -11.36 9.11
C PHE A 30 11.90 -10.98 9.78
N ILE A 31 11.63 -9.67 9.80
CA ILE A 31 10.32 -9.10 10.10
C ILE A 31 9.76 -8.49 8.83
N TYR A 32 8.53 -8.87 8.50
CA TYR A 32 7.82 -8.50 7.28
C TYR A 32 6.71 -7.49 7.58
N ALA A 33 6.43 -6.59 6.63
CA ALA A 33 5.21 -5.79 6.60
C ALA A 33 4.64 -5.82 5.17
N THR A 34 3.32 -5.92 5.04
CA THR A 34 2.66 -5.91 3.74
C THR A 34 1.21 -5.46 3.84
N ASN A 35 0.69 -4.93 2.73
CA ASN A 35 -0.74 -4.65 2.52
C ASN A 35 -1.27 -5.37 1.25
N GLY A 36 -0.55 -6.38 0.77
CA GLY A 36 -0.86 -7.13 -0.45
C GLY A 36 -0.39 -6.50 -1.77
N HIS A 37 -0.07 -5.20 -1.79
CA HIS A 37 0.47 -4.52 -2.99
C HIS A 37 1.96 -4.25 -2.89
N VAL A 38 2.45 -4.04 -1.68
CA VAL A 38 3.88 -3.88 -1.36
C VAL A 38 4.21 -4.78 -0.19
N ALA A 39 5.40 -5.35 -0.20
CA ALA A 39 5.96 -6.12 0.90
C ALA A 39 7.35 -5.59 1.23
N VAL A 40 7.67 -5.45 2.51
CA VAL A 40 8.98 -5.04 3.00
C VAL A 40 9.44 -6.06 4.03
N ARG A 41 10.73 -6.38 4.02
CA ARG A 41 11.38 -7.14 5.09
C ARG A 41 12.64 -6.46 5.58
N VAL A 42 12.90 -6.59 6.87
CA VAL A 42 14.14 -6.15 7.53
C VAL A 42 14.70 -7.29 8.37
N PRO A 43 16.01 -7.32 8.66
CA PRO A 43 16.57 -8.29 9.60
C PRO A 43 15.83 -8.25 10.93
N ALA A 44 15.54 -9.42 11.49
CA ALA A 44 14.90 -9.53 12.79
C ALA A 44 15.81 -8.91 13.86
N SER A 45 15.24 -8.03 14.69
CA SER A 45 15.95 -7.38 15.77
C SER A 45 15.06 -7.26 17.00
N ASN A 46 15.66 -7.37 18.19
CA ASN A 46 14.95 -7.18 19.45
C ASN A 46 14.30 -5.79 19.50
N GLY A 47 13.05 -5.72 19.96
CA GLY A 47 12.33 -4.46 20.19
C GLY A 47 11.36 -4.03 19.09
N ILE A 48 11.24 -4.76 17.97
CA ILE A 48 10.20 -4.51 16.98
C ILE A 48 8.97 -5.37 17.33
N ALA A 49 7.88 -4.69 17.72
CA ALA A 49 6.60 -5.34 17.96
C ALA A 49 6.15 -6.05 16.67
N SER A 50 6.00 -7.36 16.75
CA SER A 50 5.62 -8.20 15.62
C SER A 50 4.81 -9.39 16.09
N THR A 51 3.92 -9.85 15.23
CA THR A 51 3.17 -11.09 15.47
C THR A 51 3.93 -12.26 14.86
N VAL A 52 3.89 -13.42 15.51
CA VAL A 52 4.36 -14.66 14.89
C VAL A 52 3.19 -15.18 14.05
N CYS A 53 3.35 -15.19 12.72
CA CYS A 53 2.27 -15.63 11.85
C CYS A 53 2.34 -17.13 11.57
N ASP A 54 1.16 -17.73 11.70
CA ASP A 54 0.78 -19.06 11.26
C ASP A 54 0.84 -19.17 9.71
N ASP A 55 0.61 -20.37 9.20
CA ASP A 55 0.70 -20.88 7.82
C ASP A 55 0.20 -20.02 6.63
N LYS A 56 -0.37 -18.83 6.84
CA LYS A 56 -0.98 -17.96 5.82
C LYS A 56 0.03 -17.16 4.98
N ILE A 57 1.28 -17.07 5.43
CA ILE A 57 2.38 -16.34 4.74
C ILE A 57 3.43 -17.32 4.23
N LYS A 58 2.97 -18.48 3.74
CA LYS A 58 3.85 -19.43 3.05
C LYS A 58 4.52 -18.70 1.88
N ASP A 59 5.81 -18.98 1.70
CA ASP A 59 6.59 -18.60 0.53
C ASP A 59 7.05 -17.13 0.37
N MET A 60 6.82 -16.23 1.33
CA MET A 60 7.35 -14.85 1.22
C MET A 60 8.86 -14.81 1.03
N GLN A 61 9.62 -15.58 1.80
CA GLN A 61 11.07 -15.66 1.62
C GLN A 61 11.44 -16.03 0.18
N SER A 62 10.77 -17.03 -0.39
CA SER A 62 11.01 -17.45 -1.77
C SER A 62 10.65 -16.37 -2.80
N LEU A 63 9.63 -15.54 -2.53
CA LEU A 63 9.26 -14.42 -3.40
C LEU A 63 10.38 -13.37 -3.45
N PHE A 64 10.94 -13.01 -2.30
CA PHE A 64 12.08 -12.11 -2.23
C PHE A 64 13.32 -12.70 -2.90
N ASP A 65 13.62 -13.98 -2.65
CA ASP A 65 14.79 -14.62 -3.21
C ASP A 65 14.71 -14.73 -4.75
N LYS A 66 13.51 -14.96 -5.30
CA LYS A 66 13.25 -14.98 -6.76
C LYS A 66 13.34 -13.58 -7.39
N ALA A 67 12.86 -12.56 -6.68
CA ALA A 67 12.79 -11.18 -7.17
C ALA A 67 14.07 -10.37 -6.92
N ARG A 68 15.00 -10.91 -6.12
CA ARG A 68 16.27 -10.28 -5.82
C ARG A 68 17.00 -9.91 -7.11
N SER A 69 17.48 -8.66 -7.16
CA SER A 69 18.22 -8.13 -8.30
C SER A 69 19.43 -7.35 -7.80
N ASP A 70 20.56 -7.56 -8.47
CA ASP A 70 21.78 -6.76 -8.29
C ASP A 70 21.88 -5.62 -9.31
N VAL A 71 20.92 -5.55 -10.25
CA VAL A 71 20.85 -4.52 -11.29
C VAL A 71 19.77 -3.51 -10.94
N PHE A 72 20.19 -2.37 -10.42
CA PHE A 72 19.31 -1.27 -10.03
C PHE A 72 19.24 -0.19 -11.12
N LEU A 73 18.15 0.58 -11.10
CA LEU A 73 18.07 1.80 -11.89
C LEU A 73 19.15 2.80 -11.44
N PRO A 74 19.71 3.59 -12.36
CA PRO A 74 20.74 4.59 -12.01
C PRO A 74 20.19 5.67 -11.08
N THR A 75 18.91 5.99 -11.21
CA THR A 75 18.18 6.92 -10.35
C THR A 75 16.80 6.36 -10.04
N PHE A 76 16.24 6.76 -8.89
CA PHE A 76 14.85 6.44 -8.58
C PHE A 76 13.92 7.10 -9.63
N PRO A 77 12.81 6.45 -10.05
CA PRO A 77 11.89 7.02 -11.02
C PRO A 77 11.36 8.40 -10.60
N GLU A 78 11.25 9.31 -11.56
CA GLU A 78 10.55 10.57 -11.34
C GLU A 78 9.07 10.32 -11.12
N LEU A 79 8.51 11.00 -10.12
CA LEU A 79 7.10 10.85 -9.76
C LEU A 79 6.38 12.12 -10.20
N PRO A 80 5.26 11.99 -10.93
CA PRO A 80 4.41 13.14 -11.23
C PRO A 80 3.84 13.73 -9.94
N GLU A 81 3.28 14.94 -10.03
CA GLU A 81 2.50 15.51 -8.94
C GLU A 81 1.34 14.58 -8.56
N ALA A 82 1.02 14.56 -7.27
CA ALA A 82 0.00 13.67 -6.74
C ALA A 82 -1.40 14.20 -7.06
N ASN A 83 -2.23 13.37 -7.68
CA ASN A 83 -3.65 13.64 -7.72
C ASN A 83 -4.24 13.47 -6.31
N LYS A 84 -5.01 14.44 -5.85
CA LYS A 84 -5.80 14.31 -4.62
C LYS A 84 -6.80 13.16 -4.76
N CYS A 85 -7.04 12.44 -3.68
CA CYS A 85 -8.15 11.51 -3.59
C CYS A 85 -9.47 12.29 -3.69
N ALA A 86 -10.39 11.85 -4.55
CA ALA A 86 -11.67 12.54 -4.75
C ALA A 86 -12.58 12.48 -3.52
N VAL A 87 -12.43 11.45 -2.67
CA VAL A 87 -13.30 11.22 -1.50
C VAL A 87 -12.89 12.06 -0.30
N CYS A 88 -11.59 12.11 0.02
CA CYS A 88 -11.06 12.88 1.16
C CYS A 88 -10.39 14.19 0.77
N ASN A 89 -10.39 14.53 -0.52
CA ASN A 89 -9.83 15.78 -1.05
C ASN A 89 -8.38 16.08 -0.64
N GLY A 90 -7.58 15.03 -0.39
CA GLY A 90 -6.19 15.17 0.03
C GLY A 90 -5.91 14.97 1.52
N SER A 91 -6.93 14.92 2.38
CA SER A 91 -6.73 14.84 3.84
C SER A 91 -6.30 13.45 4.31
N GLY A 92 -6.72 12.40 3.60
CA GLY A 92 -6.60 11.01 4.06
C GLY A 92 -7.63 10.62 5.12
N ILE A 93 -8.53 11.53 5.48
CA ILE A 93 -9.54 11.39 6.52
C ILE A 93 -10.92 11.61 5.90
N VAL A 94 -11.92 10.85 6.33
CA VAL A 94 -13.31 10.95 5.88
C VAL A 94 -14.27 10.80 7.05
N TYR A 95 -15.53 11.15 6.80
CA TYR A 95 -16.63 11.05 7.74
C TYR A 95 -17.83 10.38 7.05
N PRO A 96 -18.69 9.66 7.77
CA PRO A 96 -19.93 9.12 7.21
C PRO A 96 -20.79 10.23 6.60
N CYS A 97 -21.32 10.02 5.40
CA CYS A 97 -22.17 11.01 4.75
C CYS A 97 -23.52 11.11 5.48
N PRO A 98 -23.89 12.29 6.01
CA PRO A 98 -25.11 12.44 6.80
C PRO A 98 -26.39 12.35 5.95
N SER A 99 -26.29 12.57 4.63
CA SER A 99 -27.45 12.50 3.74
C SER A 99 -27.85 11.09 3.32
N CYS A 100 -26.96 10.11 3.48
CA CYS A 100 -27.24 8.70 3.19
C CYS A 100 -26.80 7.76 4.32
N ASP A 101 -26.60 8.29 5.52
CA ASP A 101 -26.17 7.55 6.71
C ASP A 101 -24.97 6.61 6.47
N GLY A 102 -24.04 7.02 5.60
CA GLY A 102 -22.85 6.23 5.28
C GLY A 102 -23.00 5.22 4.15
N GLU A 103 -24.21 4.99 3.62
CA GLU A 103 -24.47 3.91 2.64
C GLU A 103 -24.02 4.27 1.21
N GLY A 104 -23.94 5.57 0.90
CA GLY A 104 -23.59 6.06 -0.44
C GLY A 104 -24.75 6.05 -1.43
N GLU A 105 -25.83 5.34 -1.13
CA GLU A 105 -27.03 5.26 -1.95
C GLU A 105 -28.29 5.41 -1.12
N PHE A 106 -29.42 5.63 -1.79
CA PHE A 106 -30.74 5.63 -1.17
C PHE A 106 -31.75 4.91 -2.08
N GLU A 107 -32.58 4.08 -1.47
CA GLU A 107 -33.66 3.38 -2.17
C GLU A 107 -34.90 4.29 -2.23
N TYR A 108 -35.44 4.50 -3.44
CA TYR A 108 -36.74 5.11 -3.62
C TYR A 108 -37.61 4.27 -4.54
N LYS A 109 -38.64 3.67 -3.92
CA LYS A 109 -39.56 2.65 -4.49
C LYS A 109 -38.88 1.31 -4.77
N TRP A 110 -38.31 1.15 -5.95
CA TRP A 110 -37.70 -0.11 -6.45
C TRP A 110 -36.43 0.20 -7.25
N HIS A 111 -35.82 1.35 -6.95
CA HIS A 111 -34.66 1.88 -7.64
C HIS A 111 -33.71 2.45 -6.60
N ASP A 112 -32.44 2.12 -6.79
CA ASP A 112 -31.33 2.68 -6.01
C ASP A 112 -30.81 3.92 -6.72
N TYR A 113 -30.57 4.96 -5.94
CA TYR A 113 -30.05 6.22 -6.41
C TYR A 113 -28.76 6.54 -5.67
N GLU A 114 -27.76 6.97 -6.43
CA GLU A 114 -26.50 7.45 -5.89
C GLU A 114 -26.73 8.73 -5.05
N CYS A 115 -26.18 8.75 -3.83
CA CYS A 115 -26.18 9.94 -2.99
C CYS A 115 -25.31 11.03 -3.64
N LYS A 116 -25.95 12.10 -4.10
CA LYS A 116 -25.27 13.20 -4.81
C LYS A 116 -24.31 14.00 -3.94
N GLU A 117 -24.52 14.02 -2.63
CA GLU A 117 -23.65 14.74 -1.70
C GLU A 117 -22.27 14.09 -1.61
N CYS A 118 -22.24 12.77 -1.45
CA CYS A 118 -20.99 12.01 -1.40
C CYS A 118 -20.60 11.34 -2.72
N GLY A 119 -21.32 11.59 -3.82
CA GLY A 119 -21.05 10.97 -5.13
C GLY A 119 -21.00 9.44 -5.09
N GLY A 120 -21.87 8.83 -4.28
CA GLY A 120 -21.92 7.37 -4.15
C GLY A 120 -20.92 6.75 -3.18
N TYR A 121 -20.01 7.53 -2.57
CA TYR A 121 -18.94 6.96 -1.75
C TYR A 121 -19.36 6.61 -0.32
N GLY A 122 -20.52 7.10 0.14
CA GLY A 122 -20.96 6.98 1.53
C GLY A 122 -20.16 7.84 2.51
N GLN A 123 -19.16 8.57 2.03
CA GLN A 123 -18.18 9.29 2.83
C GLN A 123 -17.96 10.71 2.29
N VAL A 124 -17.70 11.65 3.18
CA VAL A 124 -17.41 13.07 2.89
C VAL A 124 -16.08 13.52 3.54
N ASP A 125 -15.51 14.64 3.09
CA ASP A 125 -14.20 15.14 3.55
C ASP A 125 -14.28 16.07 4.77
N ASP A 126 -15.48 16.36 5.27
CA ASP A 126 -15.78 17.11 6.49
C ASP A 126 -16.91 16.45 7.31
N GLY A 127 -16.91 16.64 8.64
CA GLY A 127 -17.91 16.01 9.49
C GLY A 127 -17.61 16.09 10.98
N ASP A 128 -18.29 15.24 11.76
CA ASP A 128 -18.09 15.14 13.21
C ASP A 128 -16.74 14.50 13.53
N GLU A 129 -15.89 15.22 14.27
CA GLU A 129 -14.56 14.75 14.69
C GLU A 129 -14.58 13.43 15.48
N ASP A 130 -15.68 13.14 16.17
CA ASP A 130 -15.85 11.88 16.91
C ASP A 130 -16.11 10.68 15.98
N GLN A 131 -16.47 10.93 14.72
CA GLN A 131 -16.74 9.92 13.68
C GLN A 131 -15.67 9.87 12.58
N LYS A 132 -14.52 10.52 12.78
CA LYS A 132 -13.48 10.52 11.75
C LYS A 132 -12.93 9.12 11.49
N GLU A 133 -12.77 8.80 10.22
CA GLU A 133 -12.25 7.54 9.74
C GLU A 133 -11.08 7.74 8.78
N THR A 134 -10.25 6.71 8.64
CA THR A 134 -9.20 6.71 7.61
C THR A 134 -9.85 6.48 6.26
N CYS A 135 -9.57 7.34 5.28
CA CYS A 135 -10.13 7.20 3.93
C CYS A 135 -9.71 5.88 3.30
N GLU A 136 -10.67 5.00 3.04
CA GLU A 136 -10.41 3.65 2.51
C GLU A 136 -9.89 3.69 1.08
N TYR A 137 -10.48 4.57 0.26
CA TYR A 137 -10.15 4.74 -1.17
C TYR A 137 -8.69 5.13 -1.42
N CYS A 138 -8.06 5.85 -0.48
CA CYS A 138 -6.66 6.20 -0.55
C CYS A 138 -5.79 5.54 0.52
N ALA A 139 -6.37 4.63 1.33
CA ALA A 139 -5.75 4.05 2.52
C ALA A 139 -5.06 5.10 3.40
N GLY A 140 -5.72 6.23 3.63
CA GLY A 140 -5.23 7.35 4.43
C GLY A 140 -4.12 8.20 3.79
N SER A 141 -3.70 7.90 2.56
CA SER A 141 -2.59 8.64 1.92
C SER A 141 -2.97 10.03 1.42
N GLY A 142 -4.26 10.35 1.33
CA GLY A 142 -4.78 11.57 0.71
C GLY A 142 -4.69 11.58 -0.82
N HIS A 143 -4.03 10.59 -1.44
CA HIS A 143 -3.73 10.62 -2.86
C HIS A 143 -4.48 9.53 -3.63
N ALA A 144 -4.94 9.86 -4.83
CA ALA A 144 -5.54 8.89 -5.74
C ALA A 144 -4.47 7.91 -6.27
N GLN A 145 -4.93 6.73 -6.66
CA GLN A 145 -4.11 5.81 -7.43
C GLN A 145 -3.71 6.46 -8.75
N GLN A 146 -2.42 6.47 -9.06
CA GLN A 146 -1.90 7.11 -10.25
C GLN A 146 -0.82 6.23 -10.88
N PRO A 147 -0.95 5.84 -12.16
CA PRO A 147 0.03 4.98 -12.80
C PRO A 147 1.33 5.73 -13.08
N VAL A 148 2.46 5.11 -12.73
CA VAL A 148 3.81 5.57 -13.08
C VAL A 148 4.50 4.49 -13.88
N LYS A 149 4.89 4.83 -15.11
CA LYS A 149 5.63 3.91 -15.97
C LYS A 149 7.09 3.87 -15.57
N VAL A 150 7.61 2.69 -15.26
CA VAL A 150 9.01 2.42 -14.95
C VAL A 150 9.48 1.31 -15.88
N LYS A 151 10.25 1.68 -16.91
CA LYS A 151 10.54 0.81 -18.08
C LYS A 151 9.25 0.25 -18.68
N ASP A 152 9.07 -1.08 -18.66
CA ASP A 152 7.94 -1.79 -19.26
C ASP A 152 6.77 -2.03 -18.29
N PHE A 153 6.94 -1.63 -17.02
CA PHE A 153 5.99 -1.87 -15.94
C PHE A 153 5.29 -0.59 -15.52
N ILE A 154 4.10 -0.74 -14.97
CA ILE A 154 3.30 0.35 -14.40
C ILE A 154 3.17 0.06 -12.92
N PHE A 155 3.54 1.02 -12.08
CA PHE A 155 3.42 0.94 -10.63
C PHE A 155 2.53 2.07 -10.11
N ASP A 156 1.93 1.86 -8.95
CA ASP A 156 1.16 2.90 -8.30
C ASP A 156 2.11 3.94 -7.68
N ARG A 157 1.92 5.20 -8.08
CA ARG A 157 2.63 6.37 -7.56
C ARG A 157 2.66 6.41 -6.04
N ARG A 158 1.56 6.04 -5.37
CA ARG A 158 1.43 6.13 -3.90
C ARG A 158 2.50 5.31 -3.21
N TYR A 159 2.74 4.09 -3.69
CA TYR A 159 3.78 3.22 -3.13
C TYR A 159 5.19 3.66 -3.56
N LEU A 160 5.37 4.08 -4.81
CA LEU A 160 6.66 4.64 -5.24
C LEU A 160 7.07 5.86 -4.41
N SER A 161 6.12 6.71 -4.02
CA SER A 161 6.38 7.85 -3.12
C SER A 161 6.85 7.39 -1.76
N LYS A 162 6.14 6.43 -1.12
CA LYS A 162 6.56 5.86 0.16
C LYS A 162 7.96 5.23 0.10
N ILE A 163 8.26 4.53 -0.99
CA ILE A 163 9.55 3.87 -1.20
C ILE A 163 10.66 4.91 -1.44
N LYS A 164 10.37 5.98 -2.19
CA LYS A 164 11.32 7.06 -2.48
C LYS A 164 11.87 7.73 -1.21
N ASP A 165 11.03 7.82 -0.17
CA ASP A 165 11.38 8.46 1.10
C ASP A 165 12.20 7.54 2.03
N LEU A 166 12.47 6.28 1.62
CA LEU A 166 13.31 5.37 2.39
C LEU A 166 14.80 5.76 2.27
N PRO A 167 15.59 5.66 3.36
CA PRO A 167 17.00 6.01 3.33
C PRO A 167 17.80 5.13 2.36
N GLY A 168 18.61 5.75 1.49
CA GLY A 168 19.52 5.03 0.58
C GLY A 168 18.82 4.16 -0.46
N VAL A 169 17.54 4.42 -0.75
CA VAL A 169 16.74 3.51 -1.57
C VAL A 169 17.29 3.33 -2.99
N ARG A 170 17.32 2.07 -3.42
CA ARG A 170 17.63 1.69 -4.80
C ARG A 170 16.53 0.78 -5.32
N PHE A 171 16.05 1.05 -6.53
CA PHE A 171 14.92 0.35 -7.13
C PHE A 171 15.37 -0.43 -8.38
N ALA A 172 14.84 -1.63 -8.55
CA ALA A 172 15.12 -2.54 -9.65
C ALA A 172 13.80 -3.03 -10.25
N VAL A 173 13.83 -3.26 -11.55
CA VAL A 173 12.74 -3.91 -12.28
C VAL A 173 13.36 -5.08 -13.03
N GLN A 174 13.03 -6.29 -12.61
CA GLN A 174 13.60 -7.48 -13.21
C GLN A 174 12.95 -7.73 -14.57
N GLN A 175 13.77 -7.94 -15.60
CA GLN A 175 13.28 -8.46 -16.87
C GLN A 175 13.38 -9.99 -16.86
N GLY A 176 12.34 -10.68 -17.33
CA GLY A 176 12.34 -12.13 -17.49
C GLY A 176 12.01 -12.96 -16.25
N PHE A 177 11.03 -12.54 -15.44
CA PHE A 177 10.56 -13.35 -14.31
C PHE A 177 10.16 -14.77 -14.79
N PRO A 178 10.61 -15.84 -14.11
CA PRO A 178 10.59 -17.19 -14.67
C PRO A 178 9.21 -17.88 -14.70
N THR A 179 8.16 -17.26 -14.16
CA THR A 179 6.80 -17.79 -14.22
C THR A 179 6.08 -17.24 -15.44
N GLU A 180 5.89 -18.08 -16.46
CA GLU A 180 5.02 -17.81 -17.61
C GLU A 180 3.70 -17.16 -17.16
N GLY A 181 3.45 -15.93 -17.60
CA GLY A 181 2.22 -15.17 -17.31
C GLY A 181 2.22 -14.33 -16.03
N ALA A 182 3.22 -14.41 -15.15
CA ALA A 182 3.32 -13.55 -13.97
C ALA A 182 4.11 -12.27 -14.28
N ILE A 183 3.57 -11.10 -13.92
CA ILE A 183 4.29 -9.83 -14.05
C ILE A 183 5.27 -9.71 -12.86
N PRO A 184 6.59 -9.57 -13.08
CA PRO A 184 7.56 -9.43 -11.98
C PRO A 184 7.22 -8.26 -11.06
N PRO A 185 7.39 -8.42 -9.74
CA PRO A 185 7.40 -7.27 -8.84
C PRO A 185 8.62 -6.39 -9.12
N GLY A 186 8.49 -5.09 -8.84
CA GLY A 186 9.65 -4.25 -8.63
C GLY A 186 10.35 -4.66 -7.34
N TYR A 187 11.68 -4.66 -7.34
CA TYR A 187 12.50 -5.00 -6.17
C TYR A 187 13.21 -3.74 -5.68
N PHE A 188 13.34 -3.55 -4.38
CA PHE A 188 14.10 -2.43 -3.83
C PHE A 188 14.85 -2.79 -2.58
N VAL A 189 15.92 -2.04 -2.31
CA VAL A 189 16.72 -2.14 -1.09
C VAL A 189 16.86 -0.74 -0.49
N PHE A 190 17.08 -0.66 0.82
CA PHE A 190 17.27 0.59 1.55
C PHE A 190 18.24 0.36 2.72
N ASP A 191 18.74 1.45 3.32
CA ASP A 191 19.70 1.38 4.41
C ASP A 191 19.14 0.63 5.63
N GLY A 192 20.02 0.02 6.42
CA GLY A 192 19.63 -0.86 7.53
C GLY A 192 19.46 -2.33 7.15
N GLY A 193 19.72 -2.68 5.88
CA GLY A 193 19.69 -4.06 5.38
C GLY A 193 18.29 -4.54 5.01
N GLY A 194 17.35 -3.61 4.82
CA GLY A 194 15.99 -3.93 4.40
C GLY A 194 15.84 -4.02 2.90
N GLU A 195 14.87 -4.82 2.47
CA GLU A 195 14.49 -4.99 1.07
C GLU A 195 12.97 -5.07 0.93
N GLY A 196 12.46 -4.82 -0.27
CA GLY A 196 11.04 -4.80 -0.54
C GLY A 196 10.68 -5.19 -1.96
N LEU A 197 9.41 -5.55 -2.12
CA LEU A 197 8.75 -5.91 -3.37
C LEU A 197 7.55 -4.99 -3.58
N LEU A 198 7.41 -4.47 -4.79
CA LEU A 198 6.26 -3.68 -5.21
C LEU A 198 5.55 -4.38 -6.36
N MET A 199 4.28 -4.71 -6.19
CA MET A 199 3.48 -5.31 -7.24
C MET A 199 3.16 -4.28 -8.33
N PRO A 200 3.36 -4.63 -9.61
CA PRO A 200 2.91 -3.79 -10.71
C PRO A 200 1.38 -3.75 -10.76
N MET A 201 0.84 -2.64 -11.25
CA MET A 201 -0.57 -2.50 -11.57
C MET A 201 -0.92 -3.45 -12.72
N ARG A 202 -2.08 -4.13 -12.60
CA ARG A 202 -2.64 -4.90 -13.71
C ARG A 202 -3.11 -3.93 -14.79
N LYS A 203 -2.85 -4.27 -16.05
CA LYS A 203 -3.41 -3.55 -17.20
C LYS A 203 -4.89 -3.86 -17.36
#